data_AF-A0A2T5AIJ3-F1
#
_entry.id   AF-A0A2T5AIJ3-F1
#
_cell.length_a   1.000
_cell.length_b   1.000
_cell.length_c   1.000
_cell.angle_alpha   90.00
_cell.angle_beta   90.00
_cell.angle_gamma   90.00
#
_symmetry.space_group_name_H-M   'P 1'
#
loop_
_entity.id
_entity.type
_entity.pdbx_description
1 polymer ?
#
loop_
_entity_poly.entity_id
_entity_poly.type
_entity_poly.pdbx_seq_one_letter_code
_entity_poly.pdbx_strand_id
1 'polypeptide(L)'
;MLGFVRTDNEALVAYLGDPQRTVAAYRVLLRRGPAALSAIRAGLRQENPSVRDGCCRLLDHLADIESVSDLITMTDDPDARVRIAAFHALACDRCKGDTCAPGPDLVLEPSLHHLAFDPDPHVRAMAAELVGKFAHLEARALAALKTCHADDPSPAVRKKAGWYIPGGAIYERTILTTARPRAAP
;
A
#
# COMPACT_ATOMS: atom_id res chain seq x y z
N MET A 1 -12.21 26.85 -13.16
CA MET A 1 -12.68 26.18 -11.93
C MET A 1 -13.75 25.17 -12.36
N LEU A 2 -13.39 23.92 -12.67
CA LEU A 2 -14.37 22.90 -13.05
C LEU A 2 -15.24 22.60 -11.82
N GLY A 3 -16.46 23.11 -11.83
CA GLY A 3 -17.34 23.16 -10.67
C GLY A 3 -18.04 21.84 -10.42
N PHE A 4 -17.51 21.02 -9.50
CA PHE A 4 -18.20 19.85 -8.93
C PHE A 4 -19.21 20.24 -7.84
N VAL A 5 -19.80 21.44 -7.89
CA VAL A 5 -20.60 22.04 -6.80
C VAL A 5 -21.84 21.18 -6.46
N ARG A 6 -22.27 20.28 -7.35
CA ARG A 6 -23.42 19.38 -7.16
C ARG A 6 -23.13 17.90 -7.43
N THR A 7 -21.88 17.51 -7.59
CA THR A 7 -21.52 16.12 -7.92
C THR A 7 -21.46 15.28 -6.64
N ASP A 8 -22.20 14.18 -6.57
CA ASP A 8 -22.11 13.22 -5.47
C ASP A 8 -20.75 12.49 -5.44
N ASN A 9 -20.51 11.70 -4.40
CA ASN A 9 -19.20 11.06 -4.23
C ASN A 9 -19.01 9.91 -5.22
N GLU A 10 -20.08 9.23 -5.59
CA GLU A 10 -20.12 8.10 -6.50
C GLU A 10 -19.70 8.54 -7.91
N ALA A 11 -20.23 9.64 -8.42
CA ALA A 11 -19.82 10.21 -9.70
C ALA A 11 -18.39 10.74 -9.66
N LEU A 12 -17.94 11.32 -8.55
CA LEU A 12 -16.54 11.71 -8.38
C LEU A 12 -15.61 10.49 -8.42
N VAL A 13 -15.99 9.37 -7.80
CA VAL A 13 -15.24 8.12 -7.86
C VAL A 13 -15.17 7.59 -9.29
N ALA A 14 -16.29 7.60 -10.03
CA ALA A 14 -16.29 7.20 -11.43
C ALA A 14 -15.32 8.07 -12.29
N TYR A 15 -15.22 9.36 -11.99
CA TYR A 15 -14.29 10.27 -12.68
C TYR A 15 -12.81 10.01 -12.41
N LEU A 16 -12.45 9.17 -11.44
CA LEU A 16 -11.06 8.71 -11.30
C LEU A 16 -10.60 7.91 -12.51
N GLY A 17 -11.54 7.26 -13.22
CA GLY A 17 -11.30 6.53 -14.46
C GLY A 17 -11.22 7.40 -15.72
N ASP A 18 -11.53 8.70 -15.64
CA ASP A 18 -11.47 9.65 -16.76
C ASP A 18 -10.17 10.48 -16.65
N PRO A 19 -9.21 10.34 -17.59
CA PRO A 19 -7.94 11.08 -17.56
C PRO A 19 -8.10 12.61 -17.50
N GLN A 20 -9.17 13.16 -18.05
CA GLN A 20 -9.42 14.60 -18.04
C GLN A 20 -9.96 15.11 -16.71
N ARG A 21 -10.60 14.23 -15.93
CA ARG A 21 -11.29 14.59 -14.67
C ARG A 21 -10.61 14.04 -13.42
N THR A 22 -9.76 13.02 -13.56
CA THR A 22 -9.19 12.26 -12.44
C THR A 22 -8.51 13.14 -11.39
N VAL A 23 -7.65 14.08 -11.80
CA VAL A 23 -6.94 14.97 -10.86
C VAL A 23 -7.90 15.86 -10.08
N ALA A 24 -8.93 16.38 -10.74
CA ALA A 24 -9.88 17.28 -10.12
C ALA A 24 -10.82 16.51 -9.19
N ALA A 25 -11.29 15.34 -9.61
CA ALA A 25 -12.11 14.44 -8.80
C ALA A 25 -11.36 13.96 -7.55
N TYR A 26 -10.12 13.50 -7.71
CA TYR A 26 -9.24 13.09 -6.61
C TYR A 26 -9.10 14.18 -5.55
N ARG A 27 -8.81 15.42 -5.97
CA ARG A 27 -8.68 16.57 -5.06
C ARG A 27 -9.97 16.90 -4.32
N VAL A 28 -11.13 16.72 -4.96
CA VAL A 28 -12.43 16.96 -4.31
C VAL A 28 -12.71 15.86 -3.28
N LEU A 29 -12.51 14.59 -3.65
CA LEU A 29 -12.69 13.45 -2.74
C LEU A 29 -11.79 13.57 -1.50
N LEU A 30 -10.51 13.92 -1.69
CA LEU A 30 -9.59 14.15 -0.58
C LEU A 30 -10.05 15.29 0.34
N ARG A 31 -10.55 16.40 -0.23
CA ARG A 31 -11.11 17.50 0.58
C ARG A 31 -12.40 17.12 1.32
N ARG A 32 -13.21 16.22 0.77
CA ARG A 32 -14.42 15.70 1.44
C ARG A 32 -14.08 14.76 2.58
N GLY A 33 -12.90 14.13 2.53
CA GLY A 33 -12.34 13.34 3.63
C GLY A 33 -13.28 12.21 4.07
N PRO A 34 -13.58 12.07 5.37
CA PRO A 34 -14.45 11.00 5.89
C PRO A 34 -15.80 10.88 5.19
N ALA A 35 -16.39 12.02 4.76
CA ALA A 35 -17.69 12.03 4.09
C ALA A 35 -17.69 11.32 2.72
N ALA A 36 -16.52 11.05 2.14
CA ALA A 36 -16.39 10.34 0.87
C ALA A 36 -15.98 8.86 1.02
N LEU A 37 -15.63 8.40 2.23
CA LEU A 37 -15.05 7.06 2.44
C LEU A 37 -15.96 5.93 1.93
N SER A 38 -17.27 6.00 2.20
CA SER A 38 -18.22 4.98 1.73
C SER A 38 -18.16 4.80 0.21
N ALA A 39 -18.16 5.89 -0.55
CA ALA A 39 -18.09 5.84 -2.01
C ALA A 39 -16.70 5.38 -2.50
N ILE A 40 -15.62 5.83 -1.83
CA ILE A 40 -14.25 5.44 -2.19
C ILE A 40 -14.06 3.93 -1.99
N ARG A 41 -14.54 3.35 -0.88
CA ARG A 41 -14.52 1.90 -0.63
C ARG A 41 -15.34 1.15 -1.68
N ALA A 42 -16.53 1.64 -2.03
CA ALA A 42 -17.33 1.05 -3.10
C ALA A 42 -16.58 1.07 -4.45
N GLY A 43 -15.78 2.12 -4.70
CA GLY A 43 -14.93 2.26 -5.89
C GLY A 43 -13.88 1.17 -6.09
N LEU A 44 -13.46 0.47 -5.03
CA LEU A 44 -12.55 -0.69 -5.13
C LEU A 44 -13.15 -1.87 -5.89
N ARG A 45 -14.48 -1.90 -6.08
CA ARG A 45 -15.20 -2.96 -6.79
C ARG A 45 -15.56 -2.58 -8.24
N GLN A 46 -15.09 -1.42 -8.71
CA GLN A 46 -15.37 -0.94 -10.07
C GLN A 46 -14.55 -1.68 -11.12
N GLU A 47 -15.12 -1.90 -12.30
CA GLU A 47 -14.46 -2.61 -13.41
C GLU A 47 -13.21 -1.88 -13.91
N ASN A 48 -13.22 -0.54 -13.91
CA ASN A 48 -12.11 0.27 -14.40
C ASN A 48 -10.94 0.27 -13.38
N PRO A 49 -9.76 -0.28 -13.73
CA PRO A 49 -8.62 -0.34 -12.82
C PRO A 49 -8.09 1.04 -12.39
N SER A 50 -8.26 2.07 -13.21
CA SER A 50 -7.87 3.44 -12.83
C SER A 50 -8.75 4.00 -11.71
N VAL A 51 -10.01 3.57 -11.62
CA VAL A 51 -10.87 3.91 -10.47
C VAL A 51 -10.38 3.20 -9.22
N ARG A 52 -10.08 1.90 -9.32
CA ARG A 52 -9.58 1.09 -8.18
C ARG A 52 -8.23 1.60 -7.65
N ASP A 53 -7.29 1.94 -8.53
CA ASP A 53 -5.99 2.55 -8.16
C ASP A 53 -6.21 3.90 -7.46
N GLY A 54 -7.04 4.78 -8.02
CA GLY A 54 -7.36 6.06 -7.42
C GLY A 54 -7.98 5.91 -6.03
N CYS A 55 -8.87 4.93 -5.86
CA CYS A 55 -9.48 4.60 -4.58
C CYS A 55 -8.45 4.08 -3.57
N CYS A 56 -7.56 3.15 -3.93
CA CYS A 56 -6.49 2.67 -3.04
C CYS A 56 -5.64 3.83 -2.51
N ARG A 57 -5.24 4.75 -3.39
CA ARG A 57 -4.44 5.94 -3.01
C ARG A 57 -5.21 6.91 -2.13
N LEU A 58 -6.52 7.09 -2.36
CA LEU A 58 -7.34 7.94 -1.50
C LEU A 58 -7.49 7.36 -0.10
N LEU A 59 -7.70 6.04 0.00
CA LEU A 59 -7.81 5.35 1.30
C LEU A 59 -6.50 5.41 2.08
N ASP A 60 -5.35 5.33 1.40
CA ASP A 60 -4.05 5.58 2.00
C ASP A 60 -3.94 7.00 2.56
N HIS A 61 -4.19 8.03 1.74
CA HIS A 61 -4.10 9.42 2.18
C HIS A 61 -5.11 9.81 3.26
N LEU A 62 -6.28 9.16 3.28
CA LEU A 62 -7.32 9.38 4.29
C LEU A 62 -7.14 8.52 5.54
N ALA A 63 -6.10 7.68 5.59
CA ALA A 63 -5.77 6.84 6.74
C ALA A 63 -6.92 5.92 7.18
N ASP A 64 -7.68 5.40 6.21
CA ASP A 64 -8.92 4.70 6.50
C ASP A 64 -8.68 3.25 6.97
N ILE A 65 -8.71 3.05 8.30
CA ILE A 65 -8.43 1.76 8.95
C ILE A 65 -9.43 0.68 8.55
N GLU A 66 -10.70 1.05 8.34
CA GLU A 66 -11.75 0.09 8.00
C GLU A 66 -11.56 -0.50 6.58
N SER A 67 -10.70 0.11 5.76
CA SER A 67 -10.37 -0.38 4.42
C SER A 67 -9.20 -1.38 4.39
N VAL A 68 -8.58 -1.72 5.52
CA VAL A 68 -7.42 -2.63 5.53
C VAL A 68 -7.71 -3.97 4.85
N SER A 69 -8.84 -4.61 5.15
CA SER A 69 -9.22 -5.88 4.52
C SER A 69 -9.49 -5.75 3.01
N ASP A 70 -10.13 -4.65 2.61
CA ASP A 70 -10.36 -4.34 1.20
C ASP A 70 -9.01 -4.10 0.48
N LEU A 71 -8.08 -3.36 1.08
CA LEU A 71 -6.73 -3.12 0.54
C LEU A 71 -5.88 -4.39 0.45
N ILE A 72 -6.02 -5.33 1.39
CA ILE A 72 -5.41 -6.66 1.29
C ILE A 72 -5.96 -7.39 0.07
N THR A 73 -7.27 -7.34 -0.16
CA THR A 73 -7.86 -7.94 -1.37
C THR A 73 -7.29 -7.31 -2.65
N MET A 74 -7.02 -6.01 -2.63
CA MET A 74 -6.44 -5.31 -3.78
C MET A 74 -4.97 -5.67 -4.08
N THR A 75 -4.26 -6.38 -3.18
CA THR A 75 -2.92 -6.87 -3.51
C THR A 75 -2.95 -7.95 -4.58
N ASP A 76 -4.08 -8.63 -4.78
CA ASP A 76 -4.28 -9.64 -5.82
C ASP A 76 -4.95 -9.09 -7.09
N ASP A 77 -5.08 -7.77 -7.24
CA ASP A 77 -5.74 -7.16 -8.39
C ASP A 77 -5.05 -7.54 -9.72
N PRO A 78 -5.80 -7.80 -10.81
CA PRO A 78 -5.20 -8.10 -12.11
C PRO A 78 -4.33 -6.97 -12.67
N ASP A 79 -4.62 -5.70 -12.36
CA ASP A 79 -3.82 -4.56 -12.79
C ASP A 79 -2.69 -4.27 -11.79
N ALA A 80 -1.45 -4.29 -12.27
CA ALA A 80 -0.26 -4.07 -11.43
C ALA A 80 -0.26 -2.70 -10.75
N ARG A 81 -0.86 -1.65 -11.34
CA ARG A 81 -0.93 -0.32 -10.71
C ARG A 81 -1.77 -0.36 -9.44
N VAL A 82 -2.86 -1.14 -9.47
CA VAL A 82 -3.73 -1.33 -8.31
C VAL A 82 -3.01 -2.10 -7.22
N ARG A 83 -2.30 -3.19 -7.56
CA ARG A 83 -1.45 -3.93 -6.61
C ARG A 83 -0.39 -3.04 -5.95
N ILE A 84 0.29 -2.21 -6.75
CA ILE A 84 1.28 -1.23 -6.26
C ILE A 84 0.63 -0.26 -5.26
N ALA A 85 -0.53 0.31 -5.60
CA ALA A 85 -1.25 1.23 -4.73
C ALA A 85 -1.70 0.56 -3.42
N ALA A 86 -2.17 -0.69 -3.49
CA ALA A 86 -2.55 -1.49 -2.33
C ALA A 86 -1.36 -1.74 -1.40
N PHE A 87 -0.23 -2.24 -1.92
CA PHE A 87 0.98 -2.44 -1.11
C PHE A 87 1.50 -1.13 -0.52
N HIS A 88 1.45 -0.02 -1.28
CA HIS A 88 1.82 1.30 -0.74
C HIS A 88 0.94 1.67 0.45
N ALA A 89 -0.37 1.54 0.28
CA ALA A 89 -1.35 1.83 1.33
C ALA A 89 -1.13 0.96 2.57
N LEU A 90 -0.77 -0.32 2.41
CA LEU A 90 -0.54 -1.24 3.53
C LEU A 90 0.80 -0.97 4.23
N ALA A 91 1.84 -0.56 3.50
CA ALA A 91 3.18 -0.34 4.04
C ALA A 91 3.41 1.07 4.62
N CYS A 92 2.71 2.09 4.14
CA CYS A 92 2.99 3.49 4.49
C CYS A 92 2.69 3.80 5.97
N ASP A 93 3.73 4.06 6.76
CA ASP A 93 3.60 4.52 8.16
C ASP A 93 3.24 6.01 8.24
N ARG A 94 3.64 6.81 7.25
CA ARG A 94 3.46 8.27 7.26
C ARG A 94 2.00 8.69 7.20
N CYS A 95 1.14 7.86 6.63
CA CYS A 95 -0.27 8.15 6.47
C CYS A 95 -1.12 7.73 7.67
N LYS A 96 -0.62 6.86 8.56
CA LYS A 96 -1.47 6.09 9.49
C LYS A 96 -1.40 6.47 10.96
N GLY A 97 -0.45 7.34 11.36
CA GLY A 97 -0.11 7.50 12.78
C GLY A 97 0.32 6.17 13.40
N ASP A 98 0.77 6.15 14.66
CA ASP A 98 1.34 4.95 15.31
C ASP A 98 0.37 3.76 15.50
N THR A 99 -0.86 3.85 14.98
CA THR A 99 -2.00 2.99 15.34
C THR A 99 -2.42 1.94 14.29
N CYS A 100 -1.89 1.96 13.05
CA CYS A 100 -2.53 1.20 11.96
C CYS A 100 -1.58 0.48 10.99
N ALA A 101 -0.49 -0.11 11.48
CA ALA A 101 0.14 -1.18 10.71
C ALA A 101 -0.67 -2.47 10.92
N PRO A 102 -1.25 -3.09 9.87
CA PRO A 102 -1.88 -4.41 10.02
C PRO A 102 -0.85 -5.40 10.56
N GLY A 103 -1.30 -6.26 11.50
CA GLY A 103 -0.44 -7.30 12.07
C GLY A 103 0.10 -8.26 11.00
N PRO A 104 1.24 -8.92 11.24
CA PRO A 104 1.87 -9.83 10.27
C PRO A 104 0.92 -10.93 9.78
N ASP A 105 0.02 -11.40 10.64
CA ASP A 105 -0.95 -12.47 10.32
C ASP A 105 -1.85 -12.17 9.12
N LEU A 106 -2.12 -10.89 8.84
CA LEU A 106 -3.02 -10.49 7.75
C LEU A 106 -2.29 -10.21 6.44
N VAL A 107 -1.05 -9.71 6.51
CA VAL A 107 -0.38 -9.15 5.33
C VAL A 107 0.87 -9.91 4.93
N LEU A 108 1.49 -10.68 5.83
CA LEU A 108 2.81 -11.25 5.56
C LEU A 108 2.74 -12.33 4.49
N GLU A 109 1.77 -13.24 4.54
CA GLU A 109 1.63 -14.29 3.53
C GLU A 109 1.41 -13.74 2.10
N PRO A 110 0.41 -12.86 1.85
CA PRO A 110 0.27 -12.23 0.54
C PRO A 110 1.54 -11.48 0.11
N SER A 111 2.19 -10.77 1.03
CA SER A 111 3.40 -10.01 0.71
C SER A 111 4.57 -10.91 0.32
N LEU A 112 4.75 -12.05 1.00
CA LEU A 112 5.77 -13.04 0.66
C LEU A 112 5.50 -13.66 -0.72
N HIS A 113 4.23 -13.96 -1.02
CA HIS A 113 3.83 -14.49 -2.33
C HIS A 113 4.17 -13.50 -3.45
N HIS A 114 3.73 -12.24 -3.36
CA HIS A 114 4.02 -11.26 -4.39
C HIS A 114 5.50 -10.90 -4.47
N LEU A 115 6.23 -10.86 -3.35
CA LEU A 115 7.67 -10.65 -3.35
C LEU A 115 8.42 -11.71 -4.17
N ALA A 116 7.97 -12.97 -4.10
CA ALA A 116 8.61 -14.08 -4.79
C ALA A 116 8.14 -14.23 -6.25
N PHE A 117 6.87 -13.96 -6.53
CA PHE A 117 6.22 -14.43 -7.76
C PHE A 117 5.52 -13.35 -8.60
N ASP A 118 5.40 -12.10 -8.14
CA ASP A 118 4.69 -11.10 -8.95
C ASP A 118 5.46 -10.84 -10.25
N PRO A 119 4.78 -10.87 -11.42
CA PRO A 119 5.45 -10.60 -12.70
C PRO A 119 5.99 -9.17 -12.79
N ASP A 120 5.35 -8.21 -12.11
CA ASP A 120 5.74 -6.81 -12.16
C ASP A 120 6.82 -6.49 -11.11
N PRO A 121 8.02 -6.01 -11.51
CA PRO A 121 9.09 -5.72 -10.58
C PRO A 121 8.76 -4.59 -9.60
N HIS A 122 7.86 -3.66 -9.93
CA HIS A 122 7.44 -2.62 -9.00
C HIS A 122 6.54 -3.20 -7.91
N VAL A 123 5.67 -4.16 -8.24
CA VAL A 123 4.89 -4.87 -7.21
C VAL A 123 5.82 -5.63 -6.27
N ARG A 124 6.81 -6.36 -6.79
CA ARG A 124 7.82 -7.04 -5.95
C ARG A 124 8.58 -6.06 -5.04
N ALA A 125 8.98 -4.90 -5.55
CA ALA A 125 9.64 -3.85 -4.76
C ALA A 125 8.72 -3.28 -3.64
N MET A 126 7.43 -3.14 -3.90
CA MET A 126 6.46 -2.69 -2.89
C MET A 126 6.16 -3.79 -1.86
N ALA A 127 6.05 -5.04 -2.29
CA ALA A 127 5.94 -6.18 -1.40
C ALA A 127 7.18 -6.30 -0.49
N ALA A 128 8.39 -6.08 -1.02
CA ALA A 128 9.63 -6.05 -0.22
C ALA A 128 9.59 -4.99 0.89
N GLU A 129 8.98 -3.83 0.63
CA GLU A 129 8.81 -2.79 1.64
C GLU A 129 7.86 -3.22 2.76
N LEU A 130 6.74 -3.86 2.43
CA LEU A 130 5.81 -4.38 3.42
C LEU A 130 6.41 -5.54 4.23
N VAL A 131 7.06 -6.51 3.57
CA VAL A 131 7.79 -7.61 4.24
C VAL A 131 8.89 -7.05 5.15
N GLY A 132 9.57 -5.98 4.71
CA GLY A 132 10.62 -5.29 5.46
C GLY A 132 10.19 -4.80 6.85
N LYS A 133 8.89 -4.49 7.04
CA LYS A 133 8.34 -4.09 8.34
C LYS A 133 8.39 -5.21 9.38
N PHE A 134 8.46 -6.46 8.92
CA PHE A 134 8.49 -7.65 9.76
C PHE A 134 9.87 -8.30 9.82
N ALA A 135 10.90 -7.72 9.18
CA ALA A 135 12.24 -8.33 9.08
C ALA A 135 12.90 -8.61 10.44
N HIS A 136 12.56 -7.84 11.49
CA HIS A 136 13.08 -8.04 12.87
C HIS A 136 12.20 -8.95 13.73
N LEU A 137 10.97 -9.22 13.29
CA LEU A 137 9.96 -9.95 14.07
C LEU A 137 9.79 -11.39 13.55
N GLU A 138 9.97 -11.58 12.24
CA GLU A 138 9.62 -12.81 11.53
C GLU A 138 10.80 -13.34 10.73
N ALA A 139 11.34 -14.49 11.12
CA ALA A 139 12.52 -15.07 10.47
C ALA A 139 12.30 -15.33 8.96
N ARG A 140 11.07 -15.72 8.59
CA ARG A 140 10.67 -15.93 7.19
C ARG A 140 10.67 -14.64 6.36
N ALA A 141 10.32 -13.50 6.97
CA ALA A 141 10.36 -12.21 6.29
C ALA A 141 11.80 -11.84 5.93
N LEU A 142 12.72 -11.98 6.90
CA LEU A 142 14.14 -11.74 6.67
C LEU A 142 14.73 -12.70 5.63
N ALA A 143 14.38 -13.99 5.70
CA ALA A 143 14.85 -14.99 4.74
C ALA A 143 14.40 -14.63 3.31
N ALA A 144 13.13 -14.31 3.12
CA ALA A 144 12.60 -13.93 1.81
C ALA A 144 13.26 -12.66 1.25
N LEU A 145 13.53 -11.66 2.09
CA LEU A 145 14.24 -10.44 1.67
C LEU A 145 15.68 -10.73 1.26
N LYS A 146 16.38 -11.64 1.95
CA LYS A 146 17.74 -12.07 1.56
C LYS A 146 17.74 -12.79 0.22
N THR A 147 16.79 -13.71 0.01
CA THR A 147 16.61 -14.39 -1.28
C THR A 147 16.30 -13.38 -2.39
N CYS A 148 15.34 -12.48 -2.17
CA CYS A 148 15.00 -11.43 -3.13
C CYS A 148 16.22 -10.53 -3.43
N HIS A 149 17.00 -10.16 -2.43
CA HIS A 149 18.21 -9.36 -2.63
C HIS A 149 19.27 -10.07 -3.49
N ALA A 150 19.43 -11.39 -3.35
CA ALA A 150 20.38 -12.17 -4.11
C ALA A 150 19.91 -12.43 -5.55
N ASP A 151 18.64 -12.84 -5.69
CA ASP A 151 18.20 -13.59 -6.86
C ASP A 151 17.14 -12.86 -7.71
N ASP A 152 16.56 -11.74 -7.26
CA ASP A 152 15.53 -11.05 -8.04
C ASP A 152 16.08 -10.61 -9.42
N PRO A 153 15.37 -10.87 -10.53
CA PRO A 153 15.83 -10.47 -11.87
C PRO A 153 16.10 -8.97 -12.01
N SER A 154 15.35 -8.13 -11.29
CA SER A 154 15.44 -6.69 -11.35
C SER A 154 16.50 -6.15 -10.37
N PRO A 155 17.54 -5.44 -10.85
CA PRO A 155 18.51 -4.79 -9.97
C PRO A 155 17.90 -3.77 -9.01
N ALA A 156 16.81 -3.12 -9.41
CA ALA A 156 16.09 -2.17 -8.58
C ALA A 156 15.41 -2.86 -7.39
N VAL A 157 14.83 -4.05 -7.61
CA VAL A 157 14.20 -4.85 -6.55
C VAL A 157 15.26 -5.40 -5.61
N ARG A 158 16.38 -5.93 -6.14
CA ARG A 158 17.51 -6.37 -5.30
C ARG A 158 18.00 -5.24 -4.40
N LYS A 159 18.19 -4.04 -4.94
CA LYS A 159 18.59 -2.85 -4.17
C LYS A 159 17.58 -2.51 -3.08
N LYS A 160 16.28 -2.54 -3.40
CA LYS A 160 15.20 -2.26 -2.45
C LYS A 160 15.17 -3.27 -1.31
N ALA A 161 15.20 -4.57 -1.60
CA ALA A 161 15.26 -5.63 -0.59
C ALA A 161 16.51 -5.50 0.29
N GLY A 162 17.64 -5.13 -0.31
CA GLY A 162 18.90 -4.85 0.38
C GLY A 162 18.82 -3.77 1.47
N TRP A 163 17.85 -2.84 1.39
CA TRP A 163 17.66 -1.85 2.46
C TRP A 163 17.06 -2.45 3.74
N TYR A 164 16.40 -3.60 3.66
CA TYR A 164 15.64 -4.26 4.73
C TYR A 164 16.30 -5.56 5.24
N ILE A 165 17.58 -5.76 4.98
CA ILE A 165 18.39 -6.88 5.52
C ILE A 165 19.62 -6.33 6.27
N PRO A 166 20.34 -7.13 7.07
CA PRO A 166 21.55 -6.68 7.78
C PRO A 166 22.54 -5.93 6.89
N GLY A 167 23.02 -4.78 7.37
CA GLY A 167 23.86 -3.84 6.60
C GLY A 167 23.06 -2.83 5.75
N GLY A 168 21.75 -3.02 5.60
CA GLY A 168 20.85 -2.11 4.91
C GLY A 168 20.44 -0.91 5.77
N ALA A 169 20.42 0.29 5.17
CA ALA A 169 20.17 1.53 5.90
C ALA A 169 18.83 1.56 6.66
N ILE A 170 17.77 0.91 6.15
CA ILE A 170 16.46 0.88 6.82
C ILE A 170 16.44 -0.19 7.91
N TYR A 171 17.02 -1.37 7.65
CA TYR A 171 17.16 -2.44 8.63
C TYR A 171 17.86 -1.94 9.90
N GLU A 172 19.03 -1.30 9.77
CA GLU A 172 19.80 -0.80 10.92
C GLU A 172 19.06 0.29 11.69
N ARG A 173 18.38 1.20 10.98
CA ARG A 173 17.58 2.27 11.61
C ARG A 173 16.39 1.72 12.41
N THR A 174 15.78 0.62 11.95
CA THR A 174 14.52 0.08 12.51
C THR A 174 14.75 -0.91 13.66
N ILE A 175 15.94 -1.49 13.80
CA ILE A 175 16.36 -2.27 14.99
C ILE A 175 16.12 -1.49 16.28
N LEU A 176 16.54 -0.22 16.31
CA LEU A 176 16.47 0.61 17.51
C LEU A 176 15.04 1.00 17.90
N THR A 177 14.12 0.96 16.93
CA THR A 177 12.71 1.30 17.14
C THR A 177 11.93 0.10 17.68
N THR A 178 12.28 -1.11 17.24
CA THR A 178 11.65 -2.37 17.70
C THR A 178 12.17 -2.84 19.06
N ALA A 179 13.37 -2.42 19.47
CA ALA A 179 13.98 -2.75 20.76
C ALA A 179 13.48 -1.92 21.96
N ARG A 180 12.72 -0.82 21.75
CA ARG A 180 12.09 -0.08 22.86
C ARG A 180 10.77 -0.74 23.23
N PRO A 181 10.55 -1.13 24.50
CA PRO A 181 9.22 -1.59 24.92
C PRO A 181 8.22 -0.46 24.67
N ARG A 182 7.12 -0.76 23.97
CA ARG A 182 5.98 0.15 23.88
C ARG A 182 5.51 0.43 25.30
N ALA A 183 5.65 1.67 25.76
CA ALA A 183 5.03 2.08 27.02
C ALA A 183 3.52 1.85 26.88
N ALA A 184 2.96 1.00 27.74
CA ALA A 184 1.52 0.80 27.81
C ALA A 184 0.84 2.12 28.24
N PRO A 185 -0.38 2.41 27.74
CA PRO A 185 -1.13 3.60 28.15
C PRO A 185 -1.48 3.60 29.64
#